data_AF-A0A497EEB2-F1
#
_entry.id   AF-A0A497EEB2-F1
#
_cell.length_a   1.000
_cell.length_b   1.000
_cell.length_c   1.000
_cell.angle_alpha   90.00
_cell.angle_beta   90.00
_cell.angle_gamma   90.00
#
_symmetry.space_group_name_H-M   'P 1'
#
loop_
_entity.id
_entity.type
_entity.pdbx_description
1 polymer ?
#
loop_
_entity_poly.entity_id
_entity_poly.type
_entity_poly.pdbx_seq_one_letter_code
_entity_poly.pdbx_strand_id
1 'polypeptide(L)'
;MKKISFELIERKGGVSEYRLVHNGLSVLLAPTAVAPVATLGVVYRVGSRDEVAGHTGATHMLEHLMFKGTERFNRRKGTEIARVLQRIGASFNATTWLDRTNYYATVPLEHLETAA
;
A
#
# COMPACT_ATOMS: atom_id res chain seq x y z
N MET A 1 -8.97 10.65 -20.12
CA MET A 1 -8.94 10.12 -18.73
C MET A 1 -9.92 8.96 -18.64
N LYS A 2 -9.47 7.74 -18.32
CA LYS A 2 -10.40 6.63 -18.02
C LYS A 2 -11.14 6.98 -16.72
N LYS A 3 -12.47 6.86 -16.71
CA LYS A 3 -13.31 7.14 -15.54
C LYS A 3 -13.02 6.08 -14.47
N ILE A 4 -12.44 6.48 -13.34
CA ILE A 4 -12.26 5.58 -12.18
C ILE A 4 -13.66 5.25 -11.67
N SER A 5 -13.99 3.97 -11.57
CA SER A 5 -15.29 3.49 -11.08
C SER A 5 -15.10 2.27 -10.18
N PHE A 6 -15.86 2.24 -9.09
CA PHE A 6 -15.85 1.16 -8.11
C PHE A 6 -17.22 0.49 -8.10
N GLU A 7 -17.21 -0.84 -8.09
CA GLU A 7 -18.38 -1.66 -7.88
C GLU A 7 -18.40 -2.15 -6.43
N LEU A 8 -19.49 -1.93 -5.69
CA LEU A 8 -19.64 -2.51 -4.36
C LEU A 8 -19.95 -4.00 -4.49
N ILE A 9 -19.12 -4.85 -3.88
CA ILE A 9 -19.27 -6.32 -3.92
C ILE A 9 -20.08 -6.82 -2.72
N GLU A 10 -19.67 -6.45 -1.50
CA GLU A 10 -20.35 -6.87 -0.26
C GLU A 10 -20.10 -5.86 0.87
N ARG A 11 -21.00 -5.85 1.86
CA ARG A 11 -20.75 -5.24 3.18
C ARG A 11 -20.95 -6.28 4.27
N LYS A 12 -19.92 -6.51 5.09
CA LYS A 12 -19.96 -7.50 6.16
C LYS A 12 -19.11 -7.07 7.34
N GLY A 13 -19.66 -7.14 8.55
CA GLY A 13 -18.92 -6.87 9.79
C GLY A 13 -18.28 -5.48 9.87
N GLY A 14 -18.92 -4.45 9.30
CA GLY A 14 -18.37 -3.09 9.27
C GLY A 14 -17.32 -2.84 8.17
N VAL A 15 -17.01 -3.85 7.35
CA VAL A 15 -16.12 -3.72 6.18
C VAL A 15 -16.95 -3.70 4.90
N SER A 16 -16.63 -2.78 4.00
CA SER A 16 -17.15 -2.77 2.62
C SER A 16 -16.06 -3.25 1.65
N GLU A 17 -16.39 -4.24 0.82
CA GLU A 17 -15.55 -4.65 -0.29
C GLU A 17 -16.02 -3.99 -1.58
N TYR A 18 -15.08 -3.36 -2.28
CA TYR A 18 -15.27 -2.81 -3.61
C TYR A 18 -14.33 -3.49 -4.62
N ARG A 19 -14.71 -3.47 -5.88
CA ARG A 19 -13.86 -3.85 -7.00
C ARG A 19 -13.64 -2.64 -7.91
N LEU A 20 -12.38 -2.32 -8.20
CA LEU A 20 -12.03 -1.32 -9.20
C LEU A 20 -12.29 -1.89 -10.59
N VAL A 21 -13.28 -1.34 -11.30
CA VAL A 21 -13.78 -1.89 -12.58
C VAL A 21 -12.69 -1.97 -13.64
N HIS A 22 -11.71 -1.06 -13.60
CA HIS A 22 -10.66 -0.97 -14.62
C HIS A 22 -9.68 -2.15 -14.63
N ASN A 23 -9.27 -2.65 -13.47
CA ASN A 23 -8.20 -3.64 -13.33
C ASN A 23 -8.53 -4.78 -12.35
N GLY A 24 -9.74 -4.79 -11.79
CA GLY A 24 -10.18 -5.82 -10.85
C GLY A 24 -9.58 -5.73 -9.45
N LEU A 25 -8.87 -4.64 -9.10
CA LEU A 25 -8.32 -4.48 -7.75
C LEU A 25 -9.43 -4.51 -6.70
N SER A 26 -9.34 -5.46 -5.76
CA SER A 26 -10.18 -5.48 -4.56
C SER A 26 -9.74 -4.39 -3.59
N VAL A 27 -10.70 -3.61 -3.11
CA VAL A 27 -10.50 -2.54 -2.13
C VAL A 27 -11.37 -2.82 -0.93
N LEU A 28 -10.77 -2.91 0.25
CA LEU A 28 -11.47 -3.10 1.52
C LEU A 28 -11.47 -1.77 2.28
N LEU A 29 -12.65 -1.30 2.66
CA LEU A 29 -12.83 -0.08 3.46
C LEU A 29 -13.48 -0.42 4.79
N ALA A 30 -12.80 -0.08 5.88
CA ALA A 30 -13.24 -0.33 7.25
C ALA A 30 -13.15 0.98 8.08
N PRO A 31 -14.17 1.86 8.01
CA PRO A 31 -14.13 3.13 8.74
C PRO A 31 -14.27 2.90 10.25
N THR A 32 -13.46 3.59 11.04
CA THR A 32 -13.56 3.58 12.51
C THR A 32 -13.52 5.02 13.03
N ALA A 33 -14.31 5.33 14.05
CA ALA A 33 -14.43 6.68 14.62
C ALA A 33 -13.55 6.87 15.88
N VAL A 34 -12.47 6.10 16.00
CA VAL A 34 -11.66 6.05 17.23
C VAL A 34 -10.63 7.17 17.29
N ALA A 35 -10.03 7.53 16.16
CA ALA A 35 -9.00 8.57 16.06
C ALA A 35 -8.97 9.18 14.66
N PRO A 36 -8.51 10.45 14.49
CA PRO A 36 -8.41 11.12 13.19
C PRO A 36 -7.17 10.67 12.39
N VAL A 37 -6.97 9.36 12.28
CA VAL A 37 -5.88 8.73 11.52
C VAL A 37 -6.44 7.69 10.57
N ALA A 38 -5.74 7.45 9.46
CA ALA A 38 -6.10 6.43 8.49
C ALA A 38 -4.88 5.56 8.17
N THR A 39 -5.11 4.26 8.01
CA THR A 39 -4.10 3.32 7.50
C THR A 39 -4.47 2.95 6.06
N LEU A 40 -3.57 3.25 5.13
CA LEU A 40 -3.63 2.74 3.77
C LEU A 40 -2.67 1.55 3.65
N GLY A 41 -3.12 0.47 3.03
CA GLY A 41 -2.29 -0.70 2.80
C GLY A 41 -2.56 -1.33 1.44
N VAL A 42 -1.51 -1.88 0.84
CA VAL A 42 -1.58 -2.66 -0.40
C VAL A 42 -0.96 -4.02 -0.13
N VAL A 43 -1.70 -5.08 -0.49
CA VAL A 43 -1.25 -6.46 -0.37
C VAL A 43 -1.13 -7.07 -1.76
N TYR A 44 0.07 -7.49 -2.11
CA TYR A 44 0.33 -8.32 -3.27
C TYR A 44 0.26 -9.79 -2.84
N ARG A 45 -0.48 -10.60 -3.61
CA ARG A 45 -0.60 -12.06 -3.39
C ARG A 45 0.60 -12.80 -4.02
N VAL A 46 1.79 -12.35 -3.67
CA VAL A 46 3.09 -12.92 -4.09
C VAL A 46 3.99 -12.85 -2.86
N GLY A 47 4.69 -13.94 -2.57
CA GLY A 47 5.63 -14.03 -1.45
C GLY A 47 6.80 -14.97 -1.74
N SER A 48 7.57 -15.32 -0.71
CA SER A 48 8.79 -16.12 -0.88
C SER A 48 8.55 -17.53 -1.42
N ARG A 49 7.33 -18.08 -1.28
CA ARG A 49 6.95 -19.36 -1.91
C ARG A 49 6.90 -19.28 -3.44
N ASP A 50 6.68 -18.09 -3.99
CA ASP A 50 6.56 -17.87 -5.43
C ASP A 50 7.94 -17.62 -6.09
N GLU A 51 9.03 -17.68 -5.32
CA GLU A 51 10.40 -17.60 -5.82
C GLU A 51 10.82 -18.87 -6.55
N VAL A 52 11.61 -18.71 -7.60
CA VAL A 52 12.23 -19.82 -8.33
C VAL A 52 13.67 -20.04 -7.88
N ALA A 53 14.20 -21.24 -8.11
CA ALA A 53 15.60 -21.54 -7.82
C ALA A 53 16.54 -20.49 -8.45
N GLY A 54 17.56 -20.07 -7.69
CA GLY A 54 18.47 -18.99 -8.09
C GLY A 54 17.96 -17.58 -7.79
N HIS A 55 16.71 -17.41 -7.32
CA HIS A 55 16.12 -16.11 -6.94
C HIS A 55 15.70 -16.05 -5.47
N THR A 56 16.27 -16.90 -4.62
CA THR A 56 15.93 -16.94 -3.19
C THR A 56 16.20 -15.59 -2.52
N GLY A 57 15.19 -15.05 -1.85
CA GLY A 57 15.21 -13.73 -1.20
C GLY A 57 14.89 -12.55 -2.13
N ALA A 58 14.59 -12.79 -3.41
CA ALA A 58 14.28 -11.73 -4.37
C ALA A 58 13.01 -10.96 -3.99
N THR A 59 11.98 -11.63 -3.47
CA THR A 59 10.72 -10.98 -3.07
C THR A 59 10.94 -10.02 -1.91
N HIS A 60 11.66 -10.45 -0.87
CA HIS A 60 12.05 -9.60 0.25
C HIS A 60 13.01 -8.49 -0.18
N MET A 61 13.96 -8.76 -1.08
CA MET A 61 14.83 -7.71 -1.61
C MET A 61 14.03 -6.64 -2.36
N LEU A 62 13.07 -7.05 -3.20
CA LEU A 62 12.17 -6.13 -3.92
C LEU A 62 11.35 -5.27 -2.94
N GLU A 63 10.89 -5.86 -1.83
CA GLU A 63 10.23 -5.12 -0.75
C GLU A 63 11.05 -3.92 -0.25
N HIS A 64 12.33 -4.14 0.07
CA HIS A 64 13.22 -3.06 0.50
C HIS A 64 13.46 -2.01 -0.58
N LEU A 65 13.53 -2.43 -1.85
CA LEU A 65 13.79 -1.53 -2.97
C LEU A 65 12.61 -0.60 -3.27
N MET A 66 11.38 -1.01 -3.00
CA MET A 66 10.20 -0.15 -3.18
C MET A 66 10.24 1.15 -2.38
N PHE A 67 10.99 1.20 -1.28
CA PHE A 67 11.21 2.42 -0.49
C PHE A 67 12.32 3.33 -1.02
N LYS A 68 13.18 2.85 -1.92
CA LYS A 68 14.39 3.58 -2.36
C LYS A 68 14.11 4.64 -3.42
N GLY A 69 12.94 4.59 -4.04
CA GLY A 69 12.39 5.71 -4.80
C GLY A 69 11.67 5.30 -6.08
N THR A 70 10.94 6.26 -6.62
CA THR A 70 10.21 6.19 -7.88
C THR A 70 10.57 7.41 -8.74
N GLU A 71 10.05 7.48 -9.98
CA GLU A 71 10.24 8.65 -10.85
C GLU A 71 9.76 9.96 -10.20
N ARG A 72 8.71 9.90 -9.37
CA ARG A 72 8.14 11.04 -8.65
C ARG A 72 8.80 11.26 -7.29
N PHE A 73 9.10 10.19 -6.56
CA PHE A 73 9.62 10.24 -5.19
C PHE A 73 11.05 9.74 -5.13
N ASN A 74 12.02 10.64 -5.23
CA ASN A 74 13.44 10.24 -5.27
C ASN A 74 14.37 11.31 -4.71
N ARG A 75 15.60 10.87 -4.45
CA ARG A 75 16.67 11.69 -3.87
C ARG A 75 17.05 12.90 -4.72
N ARG A 76 17.03 12.80 -6.05
CA ARG A 76 17.41 13.92 -6.95
C ARG A 76 16.44 15.10 -6.82
N LYS A 77 15.17 14.80 -6.55
CA LYS A 77 14.12 15.80 -6.32
C LYS A 77 13.98 16.18 -4.84
N GLY A 78 14.69 15.52 -3.93
CA GLY A 78 14.53 15.69 -2.48
C GLY A 78 13.15 15.26 -1.96
N THR A 79 12.48 14.36 -2.69
CA THR A 79 11.12 13.86 -2.43
C THR A 79 11.14 12.38 -2.07
N GLU A 80 12.16 11.91 -1.36
CA GLU A 80 12.25 10.49 -0.95
C GLU A 80 10.99 10.08 -0.16
N ILE A 81 10.45 8.89 -0.42
CA ILE A 81 9.22 8.40 0.22
C ILE A 81 9.30 8.53 1.75
N ALA A 82 10.39 8.03 2.35
CA ALA A 82 10.60 8.12 3.78
C ALA A 82 10.61 9.57 4.28
N ARG A 83 11.23 10.50 3.55
CA ARG A 83 11.30 11.92 3.91
C ARG A 83 9.93 12.59 3.85
N VAL A 84 9.15 12.29 2.82
CA VAL A 84 7.79 12.83 2.65
C VAL A 84 6.88 12.34 3.78
N LEU A 85 6.88 11.02 4.03
CA LEU A 85 6.04 10.39 5.05
C LEU A 85 6.44 10.79 6.48
N GLN A 86 7.74 10.84 6.79
CA GLN A 86 8.21 11.25 8.13
C GLN A 86 7.85 12.70 8.46
N ARG A 87 7.87 13.61 7.47
CA ARG A 87 7.52 15.03 7.68
C ARG A 87 6.06 15.24 8.12
N ILE A 88 5.18 14.33 7.75
CA ILE A 88 3.76 14.37 8.12
C ILE A 88 3.43 13.46 9.32
N GLY A 89 4.46 12.95 10.01
CA GLY A 89 4.28 12.08 11.18
C GLY A 89 3.76 10.67 10.85
N ALA A 90 3.95 10.20 9.61
CA ALA A 90 3.49 8.86 9.21
C ALA A 90 4.28 7.74 9.91
N SER A 91 3.58 6.66 10.25
CA SER A 91 4.19 5.36 10.56
C SER A 91 3.96 4.42 9.38
N PHE A 92 5.01 3.89 8.78
CA PHE A 92 4.90 3.06 7.59
C PHE A 92 5.89 1.90 7.63
N ASN A 93 5.53 0.79 6.99
CA ASN A 93 6.42 -0.36 6.87
C ASN A 93 5.95 -1.30 5.73
N ALA A 94 6.68 -2.40 5.55
CA ALA A 94 6.29 -3.52 4.73
C ALA A 94 6.69 -4.84 5.39
N THR A 95 6.11 -5.94 4.91
CA THR A 95 6.56 -7.30 5.22
C THR A 95 6.30 -8.25 4.05
N THR A 96 7.24 -9.16 3.83
CA THR A 96 7.15 -10.28 2.89
C THR A 96 7.04 -11.57 3.68
N TRP A 97 6.10 -12.41 3.28
CA TRP A 97 5.87 -13.73 3.84
C TRP A 97 5.79 -14.78 2.72
N LEU A 98 5.41 -16.01 3.07
CA LEU A 98 5.34 -17.11 2.12
C LEU A 98 4.43 -16.81 0.92
N ASP A 99 3.28 -16.18 1.13
CA ASP A 99 2.22 -16.03 0.13
C ASP A 99 1.78 -14.58 -0.12
N ARG A 100 2.48 -13.61 0.49
CA ARG A 100 2.16 -12.19 0.36
C ARG A 100 3.34 -11.28 0.60
N THR A 101 3.29 -10.11 0.00
CA THR A 101 4.05 -8.94 0.37
C THR A 101 3.07 -7.81 0.60
N ASN A 102 3.14 -7.13 1.74
CA ASN A 102 2.28 -5.99 2.06
C ASN A 102 3.11 -4.75 2.37
N TYR A 103 2.58 -3.60 1.99
CA TYR A 103 3.08 -2.26 2.31
C TYR A 103 1.96 -1.48 2.95
N TYR A 104 2.24 -0.70 3.98
CA TYR A 104 1.24 0.12 4.64
C TYR A 104 1.82 1.42 5.20
N ALA A 105 0.96 2.42 5.33
CA ALA A 105 1.25 3.68 6.00
C ALA A 105 0.02 4.13 6.80
N THR A 106 0.25 4.49 8.06
CA THR A 106 -0.70 5.15 8.95
C THR A 106 -0.35 6.62 9.04
N VAL A 107 -1.32 7.48 8.72
CA VAL A 107 -1.15 8.94 8.63
C VAL A 107 -2.30 9.68 9.32
N PRO A 108 -2.10 10.94 9.74
CA PRO A 108 -3.20 11.85 10.05
C PRO A 108 -4.17 11.96 8.86
N LEU A 109 -5.47 12.06 9.13
CA LEU A 109 -6.52 12.02 8.10
C LEU A 109 -6.34 13.10 7.01
N GLU A 110 -5.89 14.30 7.40
CA GLU A 110 -5.59 15.42 6.50
C GLU A 110 -4.46 15.14 5.49
N HIS A 111 -3.66 14.10 5.73
CA HIS A 111 -2.55 13.68 4.88
C HIS A 111 -2.80 12.35 4.14
N LEU A 112 -4.03 11.82 4.17
CA LEU A 112 -4.36 10.55 3.49
C LEU A 112 -3.96 10.56 2.00
N GLU A 113 -4.22 11.65 1.28
CA GLU A 113 -3.83 11.83 -0.13
C GLU A 113 -2.30 11.79 -0.35
N THR A 114 -1.50 12.12 0.66
CA THR A 114 -0.04 12.02 0.57
C THR A 114 0.44 10.56 0.60
N ALA A 115 -0.32 9.69 1.26
CA ALA A 115 0.00 8.26 1.39
C ALA A 115 -0.51 7.42 0.21
N ALA A 116 -1.49 7.92 -0.55
CA ALA A 116 -2.13 7.25 -1.69
C ALA A 116 -1.33 7.36 -3.00
#